data_AF-E8WNU1-F1
#
_entry.id   AF-E8WNU1-F1
#
_cell.length_a   1.000
_cell.length_b   1.000
_cell.length_c   1.000
_cell.angle_alpha   90.00
_cell.angle_beta   90.00
_cell.angle_gamma   90.00
#
_symmetry.space_group_name_H-M   'P 1'
#
loop_
_entity.id
_entity.type
_entity.pdbx_description
1 polymer ?
#
loop_
_entity_poly.entity_id
_entity_poly.type
_entity_poly.pdbx_seq_one_letter_code
_entity_poly.pdbx_strand_id
1 'polypeptide(L)'
;MSKIVRRTSKEIDAMRARGEIMTDADRVGKYSAEDVERMAKDDPDNFLKTDEDWERAVIHRPGIRGPQKAPKKKPIAIRLSPDVVEDFKSTGAGWQSRIDEALRTFLKEHPLKRA
;
A
#
# COMPACT_ATOMS: atom_id res chain seq x y z
N MET A 1 19.64 -1.69 -28.32
CA MET A 1 18.30 -2.31 -28.14
C MET A 1 18.43 -3.52 -27.23
N SER A 2 18.15 -3.36 -25.95
CA SER A 2 18.20 -4.44 -24.96
C SER A 2 17.07 -5.42 -25.23
N LYS A 3 17.38 -6.68 -25.56
CA LYS A 3 16.36 -7.72 -25.73
C LYS A 3 15.83 -8.08 -24.35
N ILE A 4 14.64 -7.60 -23.98
CA ILE A 4 13.97 -8.06 -22.76
C ILE A 4 13.60 -9.53 -22.96
N VAL A 5 14.26 -10.43 -22.22
CA VAL A 5 13.99 -11.87 -22.23
C VAL A 5 13.01 -12.18 -21.10
N ARG A 6 11.83 -12.74 -21.43
CA ARG A 6 10.87 -13.24 -20.43
C ARG A 6 11.18 -14.69 -20.09
N ARG A 7 11.25 -15.01 -18.81
CA ARG A 7 11.44 -16.35 -18.23
C ARG A 7 10.52 -16.50 -17.02
N THR A 8 10.11 -17.73 -16.72
CA THR A 8 9.36 -18.06 -15.51
C THR A 8 10.31 -18.32 -14.34
N SER A 9 9.80 -18.23 -13.10
CA SER A 9 10.60 -18.55 -11.89
C SER A 9 11.22 -19.94 -11.95
N LYS A 10 10.44 -20.95 -12.39
CA LYS A 10 10.90 -22.35 -12.48
C LYS A 10 12.07 -22.52 -13.45
N GLU A 11 12.06 -21.80 -14.56
CA GLU A 11 13.15 -21.82 -15.53
C GLU A 11 14.42 -21.18 -14.96
N ILE A 12 14.29 -20.09 -14.22
CA ILE A 12 15.42 -19.42 -13.54
C ILE A 12 16.02 -20.35 -12.48
N ASP A 13 15.19 -21.04 -11.69
CA ASP A 13 15.64 -21.97 -10.66
C ASP A 13 16.40 -23.16 -11.27
N ALA A 14 15.88 -23.72 -12.38
CA ALA A 14 16.54 -24.79 -13.11
C ALA A 14 17.89 -24.36 -13.74
N MET A 15 17.98 -23.11 -14.22
CA MET A 15 19.25 -22.55 -14.71
C MET A 15 20.29 -22.43 -13.60
N ARG A 16 19.90 -21.88 -12.43
CA ARG A 16 20.81 -21.80 -11.27
C ARG A 16 21.26 -23.16 -10.78
N ALA A 17 20.38 -24.16 -10.80
CA ALA A 17 20.73 -25.55 -10.44
C ALA A 17 21.79 -26.16 -11.39
N ARG A 18 21.88 -25.68 -12.64
CA ARG A 18 22.93 -26.05 -13.60
C ARG A 18 24.16 -25.15 -13.55
N GLY A 19 24.21 -24.17 -12.64
CA GLY A 19 25.30 -23.18 -12.56
C GLY A 19 25.25 -22.10 -13.64
N GLU A 20 24.15 -22.00 -14.38
CA GLU A 20 23.96 -20.98 -15.41
C GLU A 20 23.48 -19.67 -14.77
N ILE A 21 24.15 -18.56 -15.10
CA ILE A 21 23.72 -17.20 -14.76
C ILE A 21 23.46 -16.41 -16.05
N MET A 22 22.46 -15.54 -16.02
CA MET A 22 22.13 -14.66 -17.16
C MET A 22 23.07 -13.45 -17.25
N THR A 23 23.83 -13.20 -16.18
CA THR A 23 24.78 -12.12 -16.09
C THR A 23 26.08 -12.53 -16.75
N ASP A 24 26.56 -11.69 -17.67
CA ASP A 24 27.91 -11.76 -18.20
C ASP A 24 28.92 -11.39 -17.09
N ALA A 25 29.33 -12.39 -16.31
CA ALA A 25 30.20 -12.20 -15.15
C ALA A 25 31.60 -11.74 -15.54
N ASP A 26 32.11 -12.18 -16.69
CA ASP A 26 33.42 -11.75 -17.21
C ASP A 26 33.41 -10.27 -17.59
N ARG A 27 32.30 -9.75 -18.14
CA ARG A 27 32.14 -8.32 -18.39
C ARG A 27 32.00 -7.55 -17.08
N VAL A 28 31.18 -8.03 -16.15
CA VAL A 28 30.93 -7.33 -14.87
C VAL A 28 32.21 -7.28 -14.01
N GLY A 29 32.98 -8.36 -13.97
CA GLY A 29 34.22 -8.44 -13.20
C GLY A 29 35.37 -7.57 -13.73
N LYS A 30 35.24 -7.01 -14.94
CA LYS A 30 36.23 -6.09 -15.52
C LYS A 30 36.03 -4.63 -15.10
N TYR A 31 34.87 -4.27 -14.55
CA TYR A 31 34.64 -2.90 -14.11
C TYR A 31 35.44 -2.62 -12.84
N SER A 32 36.16 -1.50 -12.82
CA SER A 32 36.78 -1.00 -11.60
C SER A 32 35.72 -0.36 -10.68
N ALA A 33 36.09 -0.08 -9.43
CA ALA A 33 35.21 0.62 -8.51
C ALA A 33 34.87 2.03 -9.01
N GLU A 34 35.83 2.71 -9.63
CA GLU A 34 35.67 4.03 -10.23
C GLU A 34 34.73 4.01 -11.44
N ASP A 35 34.83 2.97 -12.27
CA ASP A 35 33.91 2.78 -13.39
C ASP A 35 32.47 2.58 -12.89
N VAL A 36 32.29 1.79 -11.83
CA VAL A 36 30.98 1.56 -11.21
C VAL A 36 30.41 2.86 -10.62
N GLU A 37 31.21 3.65 -9.92
CA GLU A 37 30.76 4.90 -9.32
C GLU A 37 30.37 5.94 -10.39
N ARG A 38 31.15 6.05 -11.47
CA ARG A 38 30.81 6.91 -12.61
C ARG A 38 29.51 6.47 -13.26
N MET A 39 29.36 5.17 -13.55
CA MET A 39 28.13 4.62 -14.12
C MET A 39 26.91 4.87 -13.23
N ALA A 40 27.05 4.76 -11.91
CA ALA A 40 25.99 5.05 -10.96
C ALA A 40 25.61 6.54 -10.95
N LYS A 41 26.57 7.46 -11.05
CA LYS A 41 26.33 8.90 -11.10
C LYS A 41 25.67 9.35 -12.42
N ASP A 42 26.05 8.72 -13.53
CA ASP A 42 25.58 9.08 -14.87
C ASP A 42 24.21 8.45 -15.21
N ASP A 43 23.73 7.50 -14.40
CA ASP A 43 22.45 6.82 -14.63
C ASP A 43 21.26 7.71 -14.21
N PRO A 44 20.40 8.17 -15.16
CA PRO A 44 19.26 9.03 -14.86
C PRO A 44 18.18 8.33 -14.01
N ASP A 45 18.15 7.00 -13.98
CA ASP A 45 17.21 6.22 -13.16
C ASP A 45 17.80 5.90 -11.76
N ASN A 46 19.08 6.24 -11.52
CA ASN A 46 19.72 6.02 -10.23
C ASN A 46 19.47 7.19 -9.27
N PHE A 47 18.45 7.04 -8.43
CA PHE A 47 18.24 7.92 -7.29
C PHE A 47 19.31 7.65 -6.23
N LEU A 48 20.42 8.39 -6.29
CA LEU A 48 21.46 8.38 -5.27
C LEU A 48 20.84 8.78 -3.92
N LYS A 49 20.55 7.78 -3.08
CA LYS A 49 20.04 8.00 -1.73
C LYS A 49 21.16 8.56 -0.86
N THR A 50 21.04 9.83 -0.51
CA THR A 50 21.91 10.47 0.46
C THR A 50 21.59 9.99 1.87
N ASP A 51 22.47 10.29 2.83
CA ASP A 51 22.18 10.02 4.24
C ASP A 51 20.92 10.77 4.71
N GLU A 52 20.65 11.97 4.18
CA GLU A 52 19.42 12.72 4.44
C GLU A 52 18.16 11.99 3.93
N ASP A 53 18.26 11.30 2.78
CA ASP A 53 17.16 10.48 2.25
C ASP A 53 16.90 9.26 3.14
N TRP A 54 17.96 8.69 3.72
CA TRP A 54 17.85 7.59 4.69
C TRP A 54 17.26 8.05 6.03
N GLU A 55 17.61 9.25 6.50
CA GLU A 55 17.01 9.84 7.71
C GLU A 55 15.50 10.08 7.55
N ARG A 56 15.06 10.43 6.33
CA ARG A 56 13.64 10.64 6.01
C ARG A 56 12.89 9.36 5.63
N ALA A 57 13.58 8.23 5.53
CA ALA A 57 12.99 6.99 5.06
C ALA A 57 11.96 6.45 6.07
N VAL A 58 10.71 6.28 5.62
CA VAL A 58 9.66 5.64 6.42
C VAL A 58 9.69 4.14 6.14
N ILE A 59 10.03 3.35 7.16
CA ILE A 59 10.00 1.90 7.08
C ILE A 59 8.55 1.41 7.16
N HIS A 60 7.96 1.07 6.01
CA HIS A 60 6.69 0.36 5.97
C HIS A 60 6.90 -1.12 6.27
N ARG A 61 6.51 -1.55 7.48
CA ARG A 61 6.46 -2.97 7.83
C ARG A 61 5.13 -3.56 7.34
N PRO A 62 5.14 -4.60 6.49
CA PRO A 62 3.93 -5.30 6.08
C PRO A 62 3.12 -5.72 7.32
N GLY A 63 1.83 -5.40 7.35
CA GLY A 63 0.93 -5.71 8.46
C GLY A 63 0.79 -4.62 9.54
N ILE A 64 1.65 -3.59 9.54
CA ILE A 64 1.49 -2.43 10.43
C ILE A 64 0.74 -1.34 9.69
N ARG A 65 -0.55 -1.17 10.03
CA ARG A 65 -1.32 0.01 9.60
C ARG A 65 -0.71 1.23 10.28
N GLY A 66 -0.45 2.29 9.51
CA GLY A 66 0.00 3.57 10.07
C GLY A 66 -0.98 4.13 11.11
N PRO A 67 -0.56 5.11 11.93
CA PRO A 67 -1.38 5.65 13.00
C PRO A 67 -2.75 6.07 12.47
N GLN A 68 -3.81 5.45 13.01
CA GLN A 68 -5.18 5.73 12.63
C GLN A 68 -5.54 7.12 13.16
N LYS A 69 -5.51 8.13 12.27
CA LYS A 69 -5.59 9.56 12.62
C LYS A 69 -6.80 9.98 13.49
N ALA A 70 -7.86 9.17 13.58
CA ALA A 70 -8.88 9.18 14.66
C ALA A 70 -9.93 8.08 14.41
N PRO A 71 -10.55 7.48 15.44
CA PRO A 71 -11.82 6.78 15.28
C PRO A 71 -12.94 7.79 15.00
N LYS A 72 -13.35 7.93 13.73
CA LYS A 72 -14.39 8.89 13.31
C LYS A 72 -15.80 8.54 13.82
N LYS A 73 -16.02 7.31 14.31
CA LYS A 73 -17.32 6.80 14.77
C LYS A 73 -17.17 6.22 16.17
N LYS A 74 -18.11 6.57 17.06
CA LYS A 74 -18.18 6.01 18.42
C LYS A 74 -19.13 4.81 18.39
N PRO A 75 -18.68 3.59 18.74
CA PRO A 75 -19.58 2.45 18.87
C PRO A 75 -20.44 2.64 20.12
N ILE A 76 -21.75 2.68 19.94
CA ILE A 76 -22.72 2.76 21.03
C ILE A 76 -23.78 1.68 20.85
N ALA A 77 -24.28 1.12 21.95
CA ALA A 77 -25.43 0.24 21.95
C ALA A 77 -26.70 1.08 22.06
N ILE A 78 -27.50 1.11 20.99
CA ILE A 78 -28.83 1.74 20.97
C ILE A 78 -29.88 0.71 20.61
N ARG A 79 -31.09 0.87 21.14
CA ARG A 79 -32.26 0.08 20.72
C ARG A 79 -33.00 0.86 19.65
N LEU A 80 -33.32 0.18 18.56
CA LEU A 80 -34.11 0.71 17.45
C LEU A 80 -35.33 -0.19 17.25
N SER A 81 -36.39 0.35 16.67
CA SER A 81 -37.59 -0.41 16.34
C SER A 81 -37.25 -1.54 15.34
N PRO A 82 -37.90 -2.72 15.44
CA PRO A 82 -37.59 -3.88 14.59
C PRO A 82 -37.73 -3.60 13.09
N ASP A 83 -38.80 -2.92 12.69
CA ASP A 83 -39.10 -2.48 11.33
C ASP A 83 -37.96 -1.65 10.73
N VAL A 84 -37.47 -0.65 11.46
CA VAL A 84 -36.33 0.19 11.03
C VAL A 84 -35.09 -0.67 10.79
N VAL A 85 -34.80 -1.62 11.70
CA VAL A 85 -33.61 -2.48 11.55
C VAL A 85 -33.75 -3.43 10.36
N GLU A 86 -34.93 -4.00 10.15
CA GLU A 86 -35.22 -4.91 9.05
C GLU A 86 -35.11 -4.22 7.69
N ASP A 87 -35.72 -3.03 7.56
CA ASP A 87 -35.66 -2.22 6.34
C ASP A 87 -34.23 -1.88 5.96
N PHE A 88 -33.44 -1.36 6.91
CA PHE A 88 -32.04 -1.06 6.63
C PHE A 88 -31.25 -2.35 6.36
N LYS A 89 -31.42 -3.43 7.10
CA LYS A 89 -30.70 -4.70 6.84
C LYS A 89 -31.00 -5.28 5.46
N SER A 90 -32.23 -5.13 4.96
CA SER A 90 -32.62 -5.62 3.63
C SER A 90 -31.78 -4.99 2.51
N THR A 91 -31.24 -3.78 2.72
CA THR A 91 -30.35 -3.10 1.76
C THR A 91 -28.96 -3.76 1.62
N GLY A 92 -28.65 -4.76 2.44
CA GLY A 92 -27.41 -5.53 2.36
C GLY A 92 -26.19 -4.87 3.01
N ALA A 93 -25.00 -5.19 2.50
CA ALA A 93 -23.74 -4.69 3.04
C ALA A 93 -23.74 -3.14 3.12
N GLY A 94 -23.28 -2.60 4.24
CA GLY A 94 -23.26 -1.16 4.48
C GLY A 94 -24.53 -0.57 5.10
N TRP A 95 -25.53 -1.37 5.47
CA TRP A 95 -26.76 -0.88 6.11
C TRP A 95 -26.50 -0.03 7.37
N GLN A 96 -25.49 -0.37 8.18
CA GLN A 96 -25.09 0.43 9.35
C GLN A 96 -24.55 1.82 8.97
N SER A 97 -23.95 1.98 7.79
CA SER A 97 -23.53 3.29 7.31
C SER A 97 -24.72 4.09 6.79
N ARG A 98 -25.69 3.43 6.14
CA ARG A 98 -26.93 4.07 5.68
C ARG A 98 -27.78 4.59 6.84
N ILE A 99 -27.90 3.84 7.94
CA ILE A 99 -28.64 4.33 9.12
C ILE A 99 -27.92 5.50 9.81
N ASP A 100 -26.58 5.49 9.89
CA ASP A 100 -25.79 6.64 10.37
C ASP A 100 -26.02 7.89 9.49
N GLU A 101 -26.09 7.72 8.18
CA GLU A 101 -26.41 8.80 7.24
C GLU A 101 -27.83 9.35 7.42
N ALA A 102 -28.82 8.47 7.57
CA ALA A 102 -30.20 8.86 7.85
C ALA A 102 -30.31 9.69 9.15
N LEU A 103 -29.63 9.26 10.22
CA LEU A 103 -29.57 10.02 11.48
C LEU A 103 -28.88 11.38 11.31
N ARG A 104 -27.83 11.47 10.49
CA ARG A 104 -27.19 12.76 10.18
C ARG A 104 -28.09 13.70 9.41
N THR A 105 -28.84 13.19 8.43
CA THR A 105 -29.83 13.97 7.67
C THR A 105 -30.93 14.47 8.60
N PHE A 106 -31.47 13.59 9.45
CA PHE A 106 -32.45 13.97 10.46
C PHE A 106 -31.96 15.13 11.35
N LEU A 107 -30.71 15.08 11.83
CA LEU A 107 -30.13 16.16 12.65
C LEU A 107 -29.94 17.49 11.90
N LYS A 108 -29.71 17.44 10.58
CA LYS A 108 -29.60 18.65 9.75
C LYS A 108 -30.96 19.31 9.55
N GLU A 109 -31.99 18.50 9.31
CA GLU A 109 -33.37 18.94 9.10
C GLU A 109 -34.07 19.32 10.40
N HIS A 110 -33.73 18.64 11.49
CA HIS A 110 -34.31 18.80 12.82
C HIS A 110 -33.20 19.09 13.85
N PRO A 111 -32.68 20.33 13.89
CA PRO A 111 -31.70 20.70 14.89
C PRO A 111 -32.24 20.47 16.29
N LEU A 112 -31.58 19.60 17.05
CA LEU A 112 -31.94 19.36 18.45
C LEU A 112 -31.75 20.65 19.25
N LYS A 113 -32.77 21.04 20.03
CA LYS A 113 -32.62 22.10 21.02
C LYS A 113 -31.56 21.65 22.02
N ARG A 114 -30.47 22.42 22.10
CA ARG A 114 -29.45 22.21 23.12
C ARG A 114 -29.99 22.78 24.44
N ALA A 115 -29.88 21.98 25.50
CA ALA A 115 -30.15 22.42 26.86
C ALA A 115 -29.04 23.33 27.36
#